data_AF-A0A6L4BBZ8-F1
#
_entry.id   AF-A0A6L4BBZ8-F1
#
_cell.length_a   1.000
_cell.length_b   1.000
_cell.length_c   1.000
_cell.angle_alpha   90.00
_cell.angle_beta   90.00
_cell.angle_gamma   90.00
#
_symmetry.space_group_name_H-M   'P 1'
#
loop_
_entity.id
_entity.type
_entity.pdbx_description
1 polymer ?
#
loop_
_entity_poly.entity_id
_entity_poly.type
_entity_poly.pdbx_seq_one_letter_code
_entity_poly.pdbx_strand_id
1 'polypeptide(L)'
;MQEQDLYESLLDAYKAQRNTAKTRGISFDLSFDEWLNVWLSSGRLTERGKGKDRYCMSRINDEGAYEVSNVFIQTFGGNIAEARKREWASGAREHLKGPRSCMH
;
A
#
# COMPACT_ATOMS: atom_id res chain seq x y z
N MET A 1 -5.89 4.28 -27.34
CA MET A 1 -6.66 4.55 -26.10
C MET A 1 -6.68 6.05 -25.95
N GLN A 2 -7.84 6.71 -25.96
CA GLN A 2 -7.90 8.17 -25.85
C GLN A 2 -7.70 8.60 -24.39
N GLU A 3 -7.14 9.79 -24.17
CA GLU A 3 -6.79 10.32 -22.84
C GLU A 3 -7.99 10.39 -21.88
N GLN A 4 -9.20 10.61 -22.41
CA GLN A 4 -10.46 10.64 -21.65
C GLN A 4 -10.91 9.28 -21.12
N ASP A 5 -10.62 8.20 -21.86
CA ASP A 5 -10.97 6.82 -21.44
C ASP A 5 -10.14 6.38 -20.22
N LEU A 6 -8.88 6.80 -20.19
CA LEU A 6 -7.99 6.56 -19.06
C LEU A 6 -8.46 7.30 -17.80
N TYR A 7 -8.90 8.56 -17.93
CA TYR A 7 -9.37 9.35 -16.79
C TYR A 7 -10.60 8.73 -16.13
N GLU A 8 -11.60 8.32 -16.92
CA GLU A 8 -12.81 7.67 -16.41
C GLU A 8 -12.51 6.33 -15.73
N SER A 9 -11.61 5.52 -16.31
CA SER A 9 -11.18 4.25 -15.70
C SER A 9 -10.49 4.44 -14.34
N LEU A 10 -9.67 5.48 -14.22
CA LEU A 10 -9.00 5.83 -12.96
C LEU A 10 -10.00 6.35 -11.92
N LEU A 11 -10.95 7.17 -12.34
CA LEU A 11 -11.99 7.71 -11.48
C LEU A 11 -12.90 6.62 -10.92
N ASP A 12 -13.30 5.65 -11.74
CA ASP A 12 -14.09 4.51 -11.29
C ASP A 12 -13.37 3.72 -10.19
N ALA A 13 -12.08 3.50 -10.39
CA ALA A 13 -11.31 2.73 -9.44
C ALA A 13 -10.94 3.51 -8.15
N TYR A 14 -10.79 4.83 -8.23
CA TYR A 14 -10.77 5.70 -7.05
C TYR A 14 -12.07 5.56 -6.25
N LYS A 15 -13.23 5.62 -6.91
CA LYS A 15 -14.54 5.42 -6.27
C LYS A 15 -14.64 4.03 -5.63
N ALA A 16 -14.16 2.99 -6.31
CA ALA A 16 -14.13 1.63 -5.77
C ALA A 16 -13.28 1.52 -4.50
N GLN A 17 -12.10 2.15 -4.48
CA GLN A 17 -11.23 2.16 -3.30
C GLN A 17 -11.86 2.95 -2.15
N ARG A 18 -12.43 4.13 -2.42
CA ARG A 18 -13.16 4.93 -1.44
C ARG A 18 -14.34 4.18 -0.83
N ASN A 19 -15.12 3.49 -1.66
CA ASN A 19 -16.24 2.66 -1.19
C ASN A 19 -15.74 1.50 -0.31
N THR A 20 -14.64 0.85 -0.69
CA THR A 20 -14.03 -0.22 0.11
C THR A 20 -13.56 0.29 1.47
N ALA A 21 -12.92 1.47 1.52
CA ALA A 21 -12.52 2.11 2.76
C ALA A 21 -13.73 2.45 3.64
N LYS A 22 -14.79 3.01 3.04
CA LYS A 22 -16.06 3.30 3.72
C LYS A 22 -16.68 2.05 4.34
N THR A 23 -16.75 0.95 3.60
CA THR A 23 -17.27 -0.34 4.11
C THR A 23 -16.43 -0.88 5.27
N ARG A 24 -15.12 -0.62 5.27
CA ARG A 24 -14.22 -1.00 6.37
C ARG A 24 -14.21 0.00 7.53
N GLY A 25 -14.99 1.08 7.47
CA GLY A 25 -14.99 2.13 8.48
C GLY A 25 -13.71 2.97 8.52
N ILE A 26 -12.95 3.01 7.42
CA ILE A 26 -11.70 3.75 7.30
C ILE A 26 -11.99 5.10 6.65
N SER A 27 -11.57 6.19 7.30
CA SER A 27 -11.65 7.54 6.74
C SER A 27 -10.83 7.65 5.46
N PHE A 28 -11.43 8.25 4.42
CA PHE A 28 -10.79 8.44 3.12
C PHE A 28 -10.75 9.93 2.81
N ASP A 29 -9.60 10.55 3.13
CA ASP A 29 -9.35 12.00 3.05
C ASP A 29 -8.52 12.39 1.82
N LEU A 30 -8.27 11.44 0.91
CA LEU A 30 -7.60 11.69 -0.36
C LEU A 30 -8.57 12.22 -1.41
N SER A 31 -8.18 13.29 -2.08
CA SER A 31 -8.83 13.73 -3.31
C SER A 31 -8.43 12.85 -4.50
N PHE A 32 -9.22 12.87 -5.58
CA PHE A 32 -8.88 12.12 -6.80
C PHE A 32 -7.53 12.57 -7.39
N ASP A 33 -7.27 13.88 -7.39
CA ASP A 33 -6.02 14.46 -7.89
C ASP A 33 -4.80 14.02 -7.07
N GLU A 34 -4.92 14.05 -5.74
CA GLU A 34 -3.90 13.56 -4.81
C GLU A 34 -3.66 12.06 -4.98
N TRP A 35 -4.74 11.28 -5.07
CA TRP A 35 -4.67 9.85 -5.32
C TRP A 35 -3.93 9.56 -6.63
N LEU A 36 -4.23 10.30 -7.70
CA LEU A 36 -3.58 10.17 -8.99
C LEU A 36 -2.11 10.58 -8.92
N ASN A 37 -1.79 11.68 -8.23
CA ASN A 37 -0.42 12.15 -8.04
C ASN A 37 0.45 11.12 -7.32
N VAL A 38 -0.06 10.41 -6.29
CA VAL A 38 0.69 9.33 -5.64
C VAL A 38 1.00 8.20 -6.63
N TRP A 39 0.05 7.84 -7.49
CA TRP A 39 0.27 6.83 -8.53
C TRP A 39 1.26 7.30 -9.61
N LEU A 40 1.14 8.54 -10.08
CA LEU A 40 2.05 9.11 -11.07
C LEU A 40 3.47 9.24 -10.52
N SER A 41 3.62 9.75 -9.30
CA SER A 41 4.91 9.88 -8.61
C SER A 41 5.58 8.53 -8.37
N SER A 42 4.81 7.45 -8.25
CA SER A 42 5.37 6.10 -8.12
C SER A 42 5.91 5.54 -9.44
N GLY A 43 5.43 6.05 -10.59
CA GLY A 43 5.70 5.49 -11.91
C GLY A 43 5.07 4.11 -12.16
N ARG A 44 4.23 3.60 -11.24
CA ARG A 44 3.64 2.26 -11.28
C ARG A 44 2.15 2.24 -11.63
N LEU A 45 1.61 3.37 -12.08
CA LEU A 45 0.18 3.50 -12.42
C LEU A 45 -0.27 2.49 -13.50
N THR A 46 0.58 2.23 -14.49
CA THR A 46 0.34 1.26 -15.57
C THR A 46 0.34 -0.19 -15.08
N GLU A 47 0.95 -0.45 -13.92
CA GLU A 47 1.07 -1.77 -13.30
C GLU A 47 0.01 -2.00 -12.20
N ARG A 48 -0.93 -1.07 -12.04
CA ARG A 48 -2.05 -1.17 -11.11
C ARG A 48 -3.02 -2.28 -11.53
N GLY A 49 -3.41 -3.16 -10.59
CA GLY A 49 -4.40 -4.21 -10.88
C GLY A 49 -4.45 -5.34 -9.86
N LYS A 50 -5.15 -6.43 -10.24
CA LYS A 50 -5.27 -7.66 -9.46
C LYS A 50 -4.26 -8.69 -10.00
N GLY A 51 -3.28 -9.12 -9.20
CA GLY A 51 -2.28 -10.13 -9.60
C GLY A 51 -1.01 -10.13 -8.75
N LYS A 52 -0.21 -11.20 -8.85
CA LYS A 52 1.00 -11.46 -8.03
C LYS A 52 2.11 -10.42 -8.23
N ASP A 53 2.10 -9.71 -9.37
CA ASP A 53 3.08 -8.69 -9.75
C ASP A 53 2.45 -7.30 -9.94
N ARG A 54 1.22 -7.12 -9.45
CA ARG A 54 0.51 -5.85 -9.55
C ARG A 54 0.69 -5.01 -8.29
N TYR A 55 0.64 -3.70 -8.48
CA TYR A 55 0.76 -2.74 -7.39
C TYR A 55 -0.62 -2.37 -6.84
N CYS A 56 -0.68 -2.15 -5.53
CA CYS A 56 -1.82 -1.61 -4.82
C CYS A 56 -1.38 -0.43 -3.93
N MET A 57 -2.30 0.51 -3.71
CA MET A 57 -2.09 1.58 -2.74
C MET A 57 -2.54 1.08 -1.37
N SER A 58 -1.64 1.12 -0.40
CA SER A 58 -1.87 0.69 0.98
C SER A 58 -1.51 1.79 1.96
N ARG A 59 -1.97 1.67 3.20
CA ARG A 59 -1.71 2.63 4.28
C ARG A 59 -0.48 2.22 5.08
N ILE A 60 0.28 3.19 5.57
CA ILE A 60 1.43 2.94 6.45
C ILE A 60 0.90 2.40 7.78
N ASN A 61 1.44 1.26 8.23
CA ASN A 61 1.08 0.59 9.50
C ASN A 61 -0.40 0.20 9.68
N ASP A 62 -1.24 0.25 8.64
CA ASP A 62 -2.69 0.01 8.73
C ASP A 62 -3.46 0.91 9.72
N GLU A 63 -2.78 1.90 10.32
CA GLU A 63 -3.33 2.91 11.20
C GLU A 63 -3.65 4.19 10.42
N GLY A 64 -4.70 4.89 10.85
CA GLY A 64 -5.07 6.19 10.30
C GLY A 64 -5.89 6.15 9.00
N ALA A 65 -6.16 7.35 8.50
CA ALA A 65 -6.96 7.58 7.29
C ALA A 65 -6.13 7.34 6.02
N TYR A 66 -6.81 7.23 4.89
CA TYR A 66 -6.19 7.39 3.58
C TYR A 66 -5.91 8.89 3.36
N GLU A 67 -4.66 9.31 3.58
CA GLU A 67 -4.13 10.67 3.39
C GLU A 67 -2.80 10.58 2.63
N VAL A 68 -2.40 11.63 1.89
CA VAL A 68 -1.18 11.62 1.03
C VAL A 68 0.07 11.20 1.82
N SER A 69 0.19 11.63 3.07
CA SER A 69 1.35 11.32 3.93
C SER A 69 1.31 9.92 4.55
N ASN A 70 0.19 9.22 4.49
CA ASN A 70 -0.03 7.90 5.11
C ASN A 70 -0.31 6.80 4.08
N VAL A 71 -0.22 7.09 2.79
CA VAL A 71 -0.41 6.09 1.72
C VAL A 71 0.86 5.88 0.93
N PHE A 72 1.09 4.64 0.51
CA PHE A 72 2.19 4.29 -0.36
C PHE A 72 1.78 3.20 -1.35
N ILE A 73 2.48 3.17 -2.48
CA ILE A 73 2.28 2.16 -3.52
C ILE A 73 3.18 0.97 -3.22
N GLN A 74 2.61 -0.22 -3.13
CA GLN A 74 3.33 -1.46 -2.85
C GLN A 74 2.88 -2.60 -3.75
N THR A 75 3.76 -3.57 -3.99
CA THR A 75 3.36 -4.82 -4.63
C THR A 75 2.65 -5.72 -3.62
N PHE A 76 1.74 -6.57 -4.11
CA PHE A 76 1.12 -7.61 -3.29
C PHE A 76 2.17 -8.51 -2.59
N GLY A 77 3.28 -8.82 -3.26
CA GLY A 77 4.39 -9.60 -2.68
C GLY A 77 5.24 -8.82 -1.68
N GLY A 78 5.38 -7.50 -1.86
CA GLY A 78 6.14 -6.62 -0.96
C GLY A 78 5.51 -6.47 0.41
N ASN A 79 4.18 -6.60 0.55
CA ASN A 79 3.49 -6.50 1.84
C ASN A 79 4.00 -7.53 2.88
N ILE A 80 4.18 -8.77 2.42
CA ILE A 80 4.63 -9.89 3.26
C ILE A 80 6.10 -9.70 3.68
N ALA A 81 6.91 -9.10 2.81
CA ALA A 81 8.33 -8.83 3.08
C ALA A 81 8.55 -7.59 3.98
N GLU A 82 7.79 -6.51 3.76
CA GLU A 82 7.86 -5.29 4.58
C GLU A 82 7.27 -5.49 5.98
N ALA A 83 6.22 -6.31 6.14
CA ALA A 83 5.75 -6.75 7.46
C ALA A 83 6.87 -7.41 8.27
N ARG A 84 7.73 -8.23 7.64
CA ARG A 84 8.90 -8.83 8.28
C ARG A 84 10.04 -7.84 8.56
N LYS A 85 10.16 -6.75 7.80
CA LYS A 85 11.16 -5.70 8.02
C LYS A 85 10.78 -4.75 9.16
N ARG A 86 9.48 -4.46 9.34
CA ARG A 86 9.00 -3.65 10.48
C ARG A 86 9.26 -4.34 11.83
N GLU A 87 9.27 -5.68 11.88
CA GLU A 87 9.74 -6.44 13.04
C GLU A 87 11.21 -6.18 13.40
N TRP A 88 12.06 -5.76 12.44
CA TRP A 88 13.48 -5.48 12.68
C TRP A 88 13.76 -4.02 13.04
N ALA A 89 12.92 -3.08 12.59
CA ALA A 89 13.12 -1.64 12.80
C ALA A 89 12.52 -1.12 14.12
N SER A 90 11.56 -1.82 14.74
CA SER A 90 10.87 -1.36 15.96
C SER A 90 11.55 -1.74 17.29
N GLY A 91 12.73 -2.37 17.26
CA GLY A 91 13.47 -2.68 18.49
C GLY A 91 12.81 -3.69 19.44
N ALA A 92 11.73 -4.35 19.03
CA ALA A 92 10.99 -5.33 19.85
C ALA A 92 11.64 -6.72 19.87
N ARG A 93 12.96 -6.77 20.12
CA ARG A 93 13.66 -8.02 20.40
C ARG A 93 14.61 -7.86 21.59
N GLU A 94 14.11 -7.29 22.68
CA GLU A 94 14.62 -7.72 23.98
C GLU A 94 14.01 -9.11 24.27
N HIS A 95 14.85 -10.03 24.71
CA HIS A 95 14.45 -11.33 25.27
C HIS A 95 14.22 -12.53 24.32
N LEU A 96 15.20 -12.84 23.48
CA LEU A 96 15.58 -14.24 23.25
C LEU A 96 17.11 -14.37 23.17
N LYS A 97 17.78 -14.22 24.33
CA LYS A 97 19.09 -14.85 24.53
C LYS A 97 18.87 -16.36 24.65
N GLY A 98 18.72 -17.03 23.52
CA GLY A 98 18.99 -18.45 23.40
C GLY A 98 20.10 -18.59 22.37
N PRO A 99 21.29 -19.11 22.72
CA PRO A 99 22.37 -19.27 21.76
C PRO A 99 21.93 -20.20 20.62
N ARG A 100 22.13 -19.77 19.38
CA ARG A 100 22.13 -20.64 18.20
C ARG A 100 23.56 -21.10 17.91
N SER A 101 23.68 -22.31 17.34
CA SER A 101 24.90 -22.94 16.80
C SER A 101 25.78 -23.63 17.86
N CYS A 102 26.46 -24.76 17.64
CA CYS A 102 26.85 -25.52 16.43
C CYS A 102 27.55 -26.83 16.86
N MET A 103 27.55 -27.84 15.99
CA MET A 103 28.62 -28.83 15.72
C MET A 103 29.39 -29.46 16.91
N HIS A 104 29.24 -30.79 17.09
CA HIS A 104 30.26 -31.82 16.81
C HIS A 104 29.56 -33.16 16.59
#